data_AF-A0AAD0TUE4-F1
#
_entry.id   AF-A0AAD0TUE4-F1
#
_cell.length_a   1.000
_cell.length_b   1.000
_cell.length_c   1.000
_cell.angle_alpha   90.00
_cell.angle_beta   90.00
_cell.angle_gamma   90.00
#
_symmetry.space_group_name_H-M   'P 1'
#
loop_
_entity.id
_entity.type
_entity.pdbx_description
1 polymer ?
#
loop_
_entity_poly.entity_id
_entity_poly.type
_entity_poly.pdbx_seq_one_letter_code
_entity_poly.pdbx_strand_id
1 'polypeptide(L)'
;MKKLVLSLSTLGLVYSSLLANDVQSLLQKNNCMNCHNIVGMKSAPPFMAIARMNSSWFGSNNSKRNIMKSIKEGSQGKYPMFSNTAMPSYAHLSDKDLNILAEWITSQSSRGMRGNMMNHNCMDNCMHNNGMNNNWMNNN
;
A
#
# COMPACT_ATOMS: atom_id res chain seq x y z
N MET A 1 -50.49 6.77 -49.05
CA MET A 1 -50.06 6.03 -47.85
C MET A 1 -48.54 5.90 -47.86
N LYS A 2 -47.81 6.78 -47.16
CA LYS A 2 -46.34 6.74 -47.08
C LYS A 2 -45.96 6.21 -45.70
N LYS A 3 -45.43 4.99 -45.64
CA LYS A 3 -44.96 4.38 -44.39
C LYS A 3 -43.56 4.94 -44.10
N LEU A 4 -43.47 5.83 -43.12
CA LEU A 4 -42.21 6.26 -42.52
C LEU A 4 -41.73 5.15 -41.59
N VAL A 5 -40.71 4.41 -42.01
CA VAL A 5 -40.02 3.42 -41.18
C VAL A 5 -38.86 4.14 -40.50
N LEU A 6 -39.06 4.57 -39.26
CA LEU A 6 -37.99 5.01 -38.37
C LEU A 6 -37.27 3.77 -37.83
N SER A 7 -36.12 3.44 -38.41
CA SER A 7 -35.21 2.41 -37.88
C SER A 7 -34.35 3.04 -36.78
N LEU A 8 -34.76 2.83 -35.53
CA LEU A 8 -34.01 3.19 -34.34
C LEU A 8 -32.91 2.13 -34.09
N SER A 9 -31.72 2.34 -34.66
CA SER A 9 -30.55 1.47 -34.41
C SER A 9 -29.93 1.83 -33.06
N THR A 10 -30.45 1.24 -31.98
CA THR A 10 -29.91 1.35 -30.63
C THR A 10 -28.95 0.23 -30.28
N LEU A 11 -27.87 0.63 -29.59
CA LEU A 11 -27.03 -0.12 -28.66
C LEU A 11 -25.98 -1.09 -29.23
N GLY A 12 -24.72 -0.63 -29.16
CA GLY A 12 -23.52 -1.45 -29.25
C GLY A 12 -22.38 -0.88 -28.41
N LEU A 13 -22.63 -0.55 -27.14
CA LEU A 13 -21.55 -0.29 -26.17
C LEU A 13 -20.95 -1.65 -25.79
N VAL A 14 -19.91 -2.06 -26.51
CA VAL A 14 -19.06 -3.19 -26.16
C VAL A 14 -18.34 -2.88 -24.85
N TYR A 15 -18.84 -3.47 -23.76
CA TYR A 15 -18.21 -3.44 -22.44
C TYR A 15 -16.95 -4.31 -22.43
N SER A 16 -15.82 -3.74 -22.86
CA SER A 16 -14.50 -4.36 -22.69
C SER A 16 -14.02 -4.16 -21.25
N SER A 17 -14.65 -4.84 -20.30
CA SER A 17 -14.21 -4.91 -18.89
C SER A 17 -13.81 -6.32 -18.48
N LEU A 18 -13.37 -7.14 -19.43
CA LEU A 18 -13.04 -8.53 -19.18
C LEU A 18 -11.55 -8.66 -18.90
N LEU A 19 -11.24 -9.10 -17.67
CA LEU A 19 -9.94 -9.59 -17.18
C LEU A 19 -8.93 -8.49 -16.74
N ALA A 20 -9.35 -7.58 -15.87
CA ALA A 20 -8.41 -7.04 -14.90
C ALA A 20 -8.26 -8.07 -13.77
N ASN A 21 -7.04 -8.58 -13.54
CA ASN A 21 -6.80 -9.38 -12.34
C ASN A 21 -6.98 -8.47 -11.12
N ASP A 22 -7.83 -8.89 -10.19
CA ASP A 22 -7.95 -8.18 -8.92
C ASP A 22 -6.66 -8.33 -8.10
N VAL A 23 -6.32 -7.28 -7.36
CA VAL A 23 -5.08 -7.22 -6.57
C VAL A 23 -5.05 -8.31 -5.50
N GLN A 24 -6.19 -8.63 -4.88
CA GLN A 24 -6.24 -9.69 -3.87
C GLN A 24 -5.91 -11.05 -4.48
N SER A 25 -6.43 -11.32 -5.67
CA SER A 25 -6.10 -12.53 -6.44
C SER A 25 -4.61 -12.58 -6.78
N LEU A 26 -4.01 -11.46 -7.22
CA LEU A 26 -2.58 -11.42 -7.53
C LEU A 26 -1.71 -11.67 -6.29
N LEU A 27 -2.04 -11.05 -5.15
CA LEU A 27 -1.32 -11.25 -3.89
C LEU A 27 -1.39 -12.70 -3.40
N GLN A 28 -2.56 -13.32 -3.50
CA GLN A 28 -2.79 -14.71 -3.09
C GLN A 28 -2.10 -15.71 -4.01
N LYS A 29 -2.33 -15.62 -5.33
CA LYS A 29 -1.75 -16.56 -6.32
C LYS A 29 -0.22 -16.56 -6.31
N ASN A 30 0.38 -15.42 -5.98
CA ASN A 30 1.84 -15.26 -5.93
C ASN A 30 2.39 -15.30 -4.51
N ASN A 31 1.59 -15.72 -3.51
CA ASN A 31 2.02 -15.95 -2.13
C ASN A 31 2.71 -14.75 -1.46
N CYS A 32 2.38 -13.52 -1.87
CA CYS A 32 3.07 -12.32 -1.37
C CYS A 32 2.91 -12.15 0.14
N MET A 33 1.76 -12.57 0.67
CA MET A 33 1.43 -12.51 2.10
C MET A 33 2.18 -13.54 2.97
N ASN A 34 2.89 -14.50 2.36
CA ASN A 34 3.68 -15.48 3.11
C ASN A 34 4.87 -14.81 3.80
N CYS A 35 5.47 -13.79 3.17
CA CYS A 35 6.59 -13.06 3.75
C CYS A 35 6.25 -11.63 4.16
N HIS A 36 5.25 -11.01 3.53
CA HIS A 36 4.86 -9.63 3.81
C HIS A 36 3.54 -9.56 4.58
N ASN A 37 3.47 -8.63 5.53
CA ASN A 37 2.21 -8.14 6.07
C ASN A 37 1.88 -6.78 5.45
N ILE A 38 0.62 -6.35 5.53
CA ILE A 38 0.26 -4.96 5.16
C ILE A 38 0.89 -3.99 6.15
N VAL A 39 0.75 -4.30 7.45
CA VAL A 39 1.31 -3.57 8.59
C VAL A 39 1.95 -4.57 9.55
N GLY A 40 3.02 -4.17 10.24
CA GLY A 40 3.75 -5.02 11.18
C GLY A 40 4.83 -5.88 10.51
N MET A 41 5.88 -6.22 11.25
CA MET A 41 7.00 -6.99 10.73
C MET A 41 6.64 -8.47 10.58
N LYS A 42 7.27 -9.14 9.62
CA LYS A 42 7.27 -10.60 9.43
C LYS A 42 8.68 -11.02 9.00
N SER A 43 8.81 -11.95 8.05
CA SER A 43 10.09 -12.31 7.45
C SER A 43 10.57 -11.29 6.40
N ALA A 44 9.70 -10.40 5.94
CA ALA A 44 10.04 -9.31 5.02
C ALA A 44 9.39 -7.97 5.49
N PRO A 45 9.81 -6.81 4.95
CA PRO A 45 9.24 -5.53 5.36
C PRO A 45 7.75 -5.44 5.04
N PRO A 46 6.92 -4.82 5.91
CA PRO A 46 5.50 -4.64 5.59
C PRO A 46 5.31 -3.74 4.38
N PHE A 47 4.23 -3.97 3.62
CA PHE A 47 3.93 -3.17 2.42
C PHE A 47 3.84 -1.68 2.70
N MET A 48 3.32 -1.28 3.86
CA MET A 48 3.33 0.12 4.28
C MET A 48 4.76 0.70 4.40
N ALA A 49 5.70 -0.04 4.99
CA ALA A 49 7.08 0.42 5.11
C ALA A 49 7.73 0.51 3.73
N ILE A 50 7.50 -0.48 2.87
CA ILE A 50 7.94 -0.46 1.46
C ILE A 50 7.42 0.80 0.77
N ALA A 51 6.13 1.11 0.89
CA ALA A 51 5.52 2.29 0.29
C ALA A 51 6.20 3.59 0.76
N ARG A 52 6.39 3.75 2.07
CA ARG A 52 7.01 4.94 2.68
C ARG A 52 8.47 5.08 2.27
N MET A 53 9.25 4.00 2.36
CA MET A 53 10.68 4.02 2.05
C MET A 53 10.91 4.30 0.56
N ASN A 54 10.17 3.66 -0.35
CA ASN A 54 10.32 3.94 -1.78
C ASN A 54 9.87 5.36 -2.15
N SER A 55 8.82 5.89 -1.51
CA SER A 55 8.45 7.29 -1.67
C SER A 55 9.54 8.24 -1.18
N SER A 56 10.19 7.93 -0.05
CA SER A 56 11.28 8.75 0.51
C SER A 56 12.55 8.69 -0.34
N TRP A 57 12.86 7.54 -0.95
CA TRP A 57 14.10 7.34 -1.72
C TRP A 57 14.02 7.83 -3.15
N PHE A 58 12.85 7.67 -3.79
CA PHE A 58 12.69 7.90 -5.24
C PHE A 58 11.68 9.00 -5.56
N GLY A 59 10.95 9.50 -4.57
CA GLY A 59 9.80 10.38 -4.76
C GLY A 59 8.57 9.62 -5.26
N SER A 60 7.39 10.25 -5.13
CA SER A 60 6.10 9.64 -5.45
C SER A 60 6.02 9.13 -6.90
N ASN A 61 6.62 9.86 -7.84
CA ASN A 61 6.55 9.55 -9.28
C ASN A 61 7.37 8.30 -9.65
N ASN A 62 8.54 8.09 -9.03
CA ASN A 62 9.42 6.96 -9.37
C ASN A 62 9.26 5.76 -8.43
N SER A 63 8.61 5.93 -7.27
CA SER A 63 8.35 4.86 -6.31
C SER A 63 7.65 3.66 -6.96
N LYS A 64 6.60 3.89 -7.77
CA LYS A 64 5.87 2.82 -8.44
C LYS A 64 6.77 2.01 -9.39
N ARG A 65 7.55 2.68 -10.23
CA ARG A 65 8.49 2.03 -11.16
C ARG A 65 9.52 1.19 -10.42
N ASN A 66 10.05 1.72 -9.31
CA ASN A 66 11.04 1.00 -8.52
C ASN A 66 10.47 -0.26 -7.84
N ILE A 67 9.23 -0.18 -7.36
CA ILE A 67 8.50 -1.34 -6.81
C ILE A 67 8.24 -2.38 -7.90
N MET A 68 7.78 -1.98 -9.10
CA MET A 68 7.60 -2.89 -10.23
C MET A 68 8.89 -3.64 -10.56
N LYS A 69 10.02 -2.92 -10.64
CA LYS A 69 11.35 -3.51 -10.89
C LYS A 69 11.72 -4.53 -9.81
N SER A 70 11.50 -4.19 -8.54
CA SER A 70 11.81 -5.07 -7.40
C SER A 70 10.95 -6.35 -7.40
N ILE A 71 9.68 -6.27 -7.83
CA ILE A 71 8.81 -7.45 -7.96
C ILE A 71 9.27 -8.32 -9.13
N LYS A 72 9.53 -7.71 -10.30
CA LYS A 72 9.90 -8.42 -11.52
C LYS A 72 11.24 -9.14 -11.37
N GLU A 73 12.25 -8.46 -10.83
CA GLU A 73 13.62 -8.96 -10.76
C GLU A 73 13.94 -9.65 -9.43
N GLY A 74 13.08 -9.52 -8.42
CA GLY A 74 13.42 -9.85 -7.03
C GLY A 74 14.26 -8.76 -6.38
N SER A 75 14.59 -8.94 -5.10
CA SER A 75 15.46 -8.00 -4.38
C SER A 75 16.12 -8.64 -3.16
N GLN A 76 17.32 -8.18 -2.82
CA GLN A 76 18.04 -8.57 -1.61
C GLN A 76 18.83 -7.37 -1.10
N GLY A 77 19.05 -7.25 0.21
CA GLY A 77 19.88 -6.19 0.78
C GLY A 77 19.26 -4.78 0.76
N LYS A 78 18.14 -4.57 0.07
CA LYS A 78 17.51 -3.25 -0.13
C LYS A 78 17.02 -2.62 1.18
N TYR A 79 16.61 -3.43 2.14
CA TYR A 79 16.16 -2.99 3.46
C TYR A 79 17.13 -3.50 4.52
N PRO A 80 17.84 -2.62 5.26
CA PRO A 80 18.89 -3.05 6.19
C PRO A 80 18.44 -4.09 7.21
N MET A 81 17.23 -3.95 7.76
CA MET A 81 16.67 -4.93 8.73
C MET A 81 16.30 -6.28 8.10
N PHE A 82 16.31 -6.38 6.77
CA PHE A 82 15.96 -7.59 6.02
C PHE A 82 17.07 -7.95 5.02
N SER A 83 18.32 -7.55 5.29
CA SER A 83 19.45 -7.73 4.37
C SER A 83 19.71 -9.20 4.02
N ASN A 84 19.46 -10.09 4.98
CA ASN A 84 19.59 -11.54 4.82
C ASN A 84 18.38 -12.20 4.14
N THR A 85 17.32 -11.45 3.85
CA THR A 85 16.13 -11.95 3.15
C THR A 85 16.20 -11.60 1.68
N ALA A 86 16.01 -12.60 0.82
CA ALA A 86 15.88 -12.42 -0.62
C ALA A 86 14.41 -12.56 -1.03
N MET A 87 13.87 -11.52 -1.66
CA MET A 87 12.60 -11.58 -2.36
C MET A 87 12.81 -12.27 -3.72
N PRO A 88 12.07 -13.35 -4.03
CA PRO A 88 12.20 -14.05 -5.30
C PRO A 88 11.74 -13.16 -6.47
N SER A 89 12.23 -13.46 -7.68
CA SER A 89 11.78 -12.84 -8.92
C SER A 89 10.40 -13.34 -9.32
N TYR A 90 9.54 -12.42 -9.78
CA TYR A 90 8.24 -12.70 -10.36
C TYR A 90 8.21 -12.27 -11.84
N ALA A 91 9.24 -12.66 -12.61
CA ALA A 91 9.39 -12.27 -14.02
C ALA A 91 8.26 -12.80 -14.93
N HIS A 92 7.49 -13.80 -14.48
CA HIS A 92 6.32 -14.33 -15.18
C HIS A 92 5.11 -13.39 -15.15
N LEU A 93 5.10 -12.38 -14.27
CA LEU A 93 4.01 -11.42 -14.19
C LEU A 93 4.07 -10.42 -15.35
N SER A 94 2.90 -10.13 -15.92
CA SER A 94 2.78 -9.09 -16.95
C SER A 94 3.03 -7.71 -16.37
N ASP A 95 3.46 -6.75 -17.20
CA ASP A 95 3.65 -5.36 -16.76
C ASP A 95 2.34 -4.74 -16.23
N LYS A 96 1.18 -5.21 -16.73
CA LYS A 96 -0.14 -4.83 -16.21
C LYS A 96 -0.33 -5.29 -14.77
N ASP A 97 -0.05 -6.56 -14.46
CA ASP A 97 -0.19 -7.10 -13.11
C ASP A 97 0.83 -6.48 -12.14
N LEU A 98 2.06 -6.25 -12.62
CA LEU A 98 3.10 -5.53 -11.86
C LEU A 98 2.65 -4.10 -11.52
N ASN A 99 2.01 -3.39 -12.46
CA ASN A 99 1.48 -2.06 -12.19
C ASN A 99 0.36 -2.11 -11.14
N ILE A 100 -0.57 -3.07 -11.22
CA ILE A 100 -1.65 -3.24 -10.24
C ILE A 100 -1.08 -3.47 -8.83
N LEU A 101 -0.10 -4.38 -8.70
CA LEU A 101 0.56 -4.66 -7.43
C LEU A 101 1.31 -3.43 -6.90
N ALA A 102 2.11 -2.77 -7.73
CA ALA A 102 2.91 -1.62 -7.31
C ALA A 102 2.05 -0.42 -6.91
N GLU A 103 0.97 -0.15 -7.66
CA GLU A 103 -0.02 0.88 -7.34
C GLU A 103 -0.68 0.61 -5.98
N TRP A 104 -1.13 -0.62 -5.76
CA TRP A 104 -1.67 -1.02 -4.46
C TRP A 104 -0.63 -0.87 -3.34
N ILE A 105 0.62 -1.29 -3.53
CA ILE A 105 1.67 -1.13 -2.50
C ILE A 105 1.87 0.35 -2.18
N THR A 106 2.00 1.22 -3.18
CA THR A 106 2.18 2.67 -2.94
C THR A 106 1.03 3.30 -2.14
N SER A 107 -0.20 2.80 -2.34
CA SER A 107 -1.37 3.25 -1.57
C SER A 107 -1.36 2.84 -0.09
N GLN A 108 -0.49 1.91 0.33
CA GLN A 108 -0.42 1.47 1.73
C GLN A 108 0.28 2.48 2.65
N SER A 109 0.95 3.50 2.10
CA SER A 109 1.71 4.51 2.88
C SER A 109 0.88 5.22 3.95
N SER A 110 -0.41 5.46 3.68
CA SER A 110 -1.36 6.17 4.55
C SER A 110 -2.03 5.28 5.60
N ARG A 111 -2.03 3.95 5.44
CA ARG A 111 -2.83 3.02 6.26
C ARG A 111 -2.39 2.91 7.72
N GLY A 112 -1.09 2.96 8.03
CA GLY A 112 -0.64 2.88 9.43
C GLY A 112 -0.62 4.21 10.19
N MET A 113 -0.94 5.34 9.55
CA MET A 113 -1.18 6.57 10.33
C MET A 113 -2.51 6.45 11.09
N ARG A 114 -3.55 5.83 10.50
CA ARG A 114 -4.85 5.64 11.17
C ARG A 114 -4.81 4.66 12.35
N GLY A 115 -3.90 3.67 12.32
CA GLY A 115 -3.73 2.71 13.42
C GLY A 115 -2.91 3.23 14.60
N ASN A 116 -1.94 4.12 14.36
CA ASN A 116 -1.06 4.63 15.41
C ASN A 116 -1.59 5.92 16.09
N MET A 117 -2.71 6.46 15.61
CA MET A 117 -3.45 7.55 16.27
C MET A 117 -4.32 7.05 17.43
N MET A 118 -4.57 5.75 17.54
CA MET A 118 -5.33 5.16 18.66
C MET A 118 -4.45 4.85 19.87
N ASN A 119 -3.12 4.97 19.75
CA ASN A 119 -2.16 4.65 20.80
C ASN A 119 -1.39 5.87 21.34
N HIS A 120 -1.88 7.09 21.10
CA HIS A 120 -1.37 8.29 21.79
C HIS A 120 -2.21 8.65 23.03
N ASN A 121 -3.41 8.06 23.15
CA ASN A 121 -4.32 8.30 24.28
C ASN A 121 -3.81 7.68 25.60
N CYS A 122 -2.79 6.81 25.57
CA CYS A 122 -2.17 6.25 26.77
C CYS A 122 -0.94 7.02 27.26
N MET A 123 -0.41 7.97 26.48
CA MET A 123 0.63 8.90 26.97
C MET A 123 0.03 10.21 27.50
N ASP A 124 -1.06 10.69 26.90
CA ASP A 124 -1.72 11.93 27.35
C ASP A 124 -2.35 11.79 28.75
N ASN A 125 -2.74 10.56 29.13
CA ASN A 125 -3.30 10.27 30.46
C ASN A 125 -2.23 10.05 31.56
N CYS A 126 -0.95 9.83 31.20
CA CYS A 126 0.13 9.73 32.17
C CYS A 126 0.69 11.10 32.58
N MET A 127 0.51 12.13 31.74
CA MET A 127 0.86 13.51 32.10
C MET A 127 -0.26 14.23 32.87
N HIS A 128 -1.53 13.86 32.68
CA HIS A 128 -2.64 14.43 33.45
C HIS A 128 -2.84 13.81 34.85
N ASN A 129 -2.21 12.66 35.15
CA ASN A 129 -2.42 11.92 36.39
C ASN A 129 -1.19 11.84 37.30
N ASN A 130 -0.15 12.64 37.02
CA ASN A 130 0.91 12.95 37.97
C ASN A 130 0.74 14.41 38.38
N GLY A 131 0.06 14.61 39.51
CA GLY A 131 -0.18 15.91 40.10
C GLY A 131 1.11 16.71 40.26
N MET A 132 1.28 17.73 39.42
CA MET A 132 2.10 18.88 39.76
C MET A 132 1.24 19.78 40.64
N ASN A 133 1.52 19.70 41.95
CA ASN A 133 1.06 20.59 42.98
C ASN A 133 1.54 22.02 42.65
N ASN A 134 0.68 22.81 42.02
CA ASN A 134 0.94 24.22 41.74
C ASN A 134 0.69 25.05 43.00
N ASN A 135 1.62 25.00 43.96
CA ASN A 135 1.56 25.87 45.14
C ASN A 135 2.84 26.69 45.33
N TRP A 136 3.26 27.38 44.27
CA TRP A 136 4.43 28.29 44.28
C TRP A 136 4.14 29.66 43.66
N MET A 137 2.87 30.10 43.68
CA MET A 137 2.50 31.48 43.30
C MET A 137 1.42 32.02 44.25
N ASN A 138 1.69 32.02 45.55
CA ASN A 138 1.09 33.00 46.46
C ASN A 138 1.79 32.96 47.83
N ASN A 139 2.82 33.78 48.02
CA ASN A 139 3.11 34.46 49.29
C ASN A 139 4.31 35.40 49.15
N ASN A 140 4.01 36.69 49.31
CA ASN A 140 4.88 37.87 49.51
C ASN A 140 5.79 38.32 48.37
#